data_AF-A0A176YL63-F1
#
_entry.id   AF-A0A176YL63-F1
#
_cell.length_a   1.000
_cell.length_b   1.000
_cell.length_c   1.000
_cell.angle_alpha   90.00
_cell.angle_beta   90.00
_cell.angle_gamma   90.00
#
_symmetry.space_group_name_H-M   'P 1'
#
loop_
_entity.id
_entity.type
_entity.pdbx_description
1 polymer ?
#
loop_
_entity_poly.entity_id
_entity_poly.type
_entity_poly.pdbx_seq_one_letter_code
_entity_poly.pdbx_strand_id
1 'polypeptide(L)'
;MPDREERAEITLKREATVKQLLRRAARRTRPSQAFSAVPYARETDANREFAPERDADSLVWFLIALPIFMVAHALCVKIGAI
;
A
#
# COMPACT_ATOMS: atom_id res chain seq x y z
N MET A 1 51.08 -34.61 16.10
CA MET A 1 50.06 -34.60 15.03
C MET A 1 49.38 -33.23 15.00
N PRO A 2 50.02 -32.20 14.43
CA PRO A 2 49.48 -30.82 14.38
C PRO A 2 48.45 -30.60 13.24
N ASP A 3 48.49 -31.41 12.18
CA ASP A 3 47.68 -31.21 10.96
C ASP A 3 46.16 -31.33 11.17
N ARG A 4 45.70 -31.94 12.27
CA ARG A 4 44.27 -32.09 12.58
C ARG A 4 43.67 -30.86 13.24
N GLU A 5 44.44 -30.17 14.08
CA GLU A 5 43.99 -28.97 14.78
C GLU A 5 43.90 -27.78 13.83
N GLU A 6 44.87 -27.65 12.92
CA GLU A 6 44.87 -26.62 11.88
C GLU A 6 43.65 -26.73 10.94
N ARG A 7 43.28 -27.95 10.56
CA ARG A 7 42.09 -28.22 9.72
C ARG A 7 40.78 -27.90 10.45
N ALA A 8 40.72 -28.15 11.76
CA ALA A 8 39.57 -27.80 12.58
C ALA A 8 39.40 -26.28 12.73
N GLU A 9 40.50 -25.54 12.85
CA GLU A 9 40.47 -24.09 12.96
C GLU A 9 40.06 -23.41 11.64
N ILE A 10 40.54 -23.94 10.50
CA ILE A 10 40.17 -23.44 9.16
C ILE A 10 38.67 -23.67 8.88
N THR A 11 38.14 -24.81 9.29
CA THR A 11 36.71 -25.13 9.11
C THR A 11 35.82 -24.23 9.97
N LEU A 12 36.17 -24.00 11.23
CA LEU A 12 35.49 -23.05 12.11
C LEU A 12 35.50 -21.61 11.57
N LYS A 13 36.63 -21.13 11.07
CA LYS A 13 36.74 -19.79 10.45
C LYS A 13 35.86 -19.68 9.21
N ARG A 14 35.80 -20.74 8.40
CA ARG A 14 34.96 -20.78 7.19
C ARG A 14 33.47 -20.75 7.55
N GLU A 15 33.05 -21.51 8.55
CA GLU A 15 31.66 -21.51 9.03
C GLU A 15 31.23 -20.15 9.59
N ALA A 16 32.11 -19.49 10.37
CA ALA A 16 31.85 -18.14 10.89
C ALA A 16 31.68 -17.12 9.75
N THR A 17 32.53 -17.22 8.72
CA THR A 17 32.47 -16.35 7.54
C THR A 17 31.19 -16.57 6.74
N VAL A 18 30.79 -17.83 6.54
CA VAL A 18 29.53 -18.17 5.85
C VAL A 18 28.32 -17.65 6.64
N LYS A 19 28.29 -17.84 7.96
CA LYS A 19 27.22 -17.30 8.82
C LYS A 19 27.14 -15.77 8.73
N GLN A 20 28.28 -15.08 8.68
CA GLN A 20 28.33 -13.63 8.55
C GLN A 20 27.84 -13.15 7.18
N LEU A 21 28.22 -13.85 6.10
CA LEU A 21 27.75 -13.57 4.74
C LEU A 21 26.25 -13.80 4.60
N LEU A 22 25.72 -14.91 5.14
CA LEU A 22 24.28 -15.19 5.15
C LEU A 22 23.50 -14.16 5.96
N ARG A 23 24.01 -13.76 7.14
CA ARG A 23 23.40 -12.71 7.95
C ARG A 23 23.38 -11.36 7.24
N ARG A 24 24.43 -11.05 6.47
CA ARG A 24 24.52 -9.82 5.68
C ARG A 24 23.60 -9.86 4.46
N ALA A 25 23.50 -11.01 3.79
CA ALA A 25 22.55 -11.23 2.70
C ALA A 25 21.11 -11.09 3.19
N ALA A 26 20.74 -11.77 4.28
CA ALA A 26 19.41 -11.69 4.88
C ALA A 26 19.04 -10.26 5.34
N ARG A 27 20.02 -9.46 5.77
CA ARG A 27 19.81 -8.03 6.08
C ARG A 27 19.71 -7.16 4.85
N ARG A 28 20.37 -7.52 3.74
CA ARG A 28 20.36 -6.76 2.47
C ARG A 28 19.10 -7.02 1.65
N THR A 29 18.51 -8.21 1.73
CA THR A 29 17.25 -8.56 1.05
C THR A 29 16.00 -8.22 1.86
N ARG A 30 16.13 -7.63 3.04
CA ARG A 30 14.98 -6.99 3.68
C ARG A 30 14.91 -5.57 3.11
N PRO A 31 14.12 -5.28 2.06
CA PRO A 31 13.71 -3.90 1.85
C PRO A 31 13.13 -3.49 3.19
N SER A 32 13.62 -2.38 3.74
CA SER A 32 12.95 -1.77 4.86
C SER A 32 11.47 -1.76 4.49
N GLN A 33 10.66 -2.46 5.27
CA GLN A 33 9.25 -2.12 5.44
C GLN A 33 9.27 -0.68 5.99
N ALA A 34 9.65 0.28 5.15
CA ALA A 34 9.11 1.60 5.18
C ALA A 34 7.63 1.31 5.07
N PHE A 35 6.97 1.36 6.22
CA PHE A 35 5.55 1.18 6.43
C PHE A 35 4.82 1.54 5.14
N SER A 36 4.46 0.53 4.35
CA SER A 36 3.46 0.72 3.32
C SER A 36 2.20 1.03 4.11
N ALA A 37 1.91 2.32 4.26
CA ALA A 37 0.64 2.82 4.79
C ALA A 37 -0.54 2.41 3.88
N VAL A 38 -0.26 1.76 2.75
CA VAL A 38 -1.26 1.17 1.89
C VAL A 38 -1.60 -0.23 2.45
N PRO A 39 -2.85 -0.45 2.90
CA PRO A 39 -3.29 -1.78 3.30
C PRO A 39 -3.16 -2.72 2.10
N TYR A 40 -2.37 -3.79 2.29
CA TYR A 40 -2.20 -4.86 1.32
C TYR A 40 -3.58 -5.40 0.89
N ALA A 41 -3.71 -5.75 -0.39
CA ALA A 41 -4.89 -6.34 -1.06
C ALA A 41 -5.94 -5.40 -1.68
N ARG A 42 -5.78 -4.07 -1.69
CA ARG A 42 -6.71 -3.18 -2.43
C ARG A 42 -6.52 -3.17 -3.96
N GLU A 43 -5.39 -3.62 -4.48
CA GLU A 43 -5.09 -3.53 -5.92
C GLU A 43 -5.82 -4.58 -6.77
N THR A 44 -6.12 -5.76 -6.19
CA THR A 44 -6.78 -6.90 -6.85
C THR A 44 -8.11 -7.30 -6.20
N ASP A 45 -8.65 -6.49 -5.28
CA ASP A 45 -9.93 -6.77 -4.64
C ASP A 45 -11.08 -6.62 -5.64
N ALA A 46 -11.75 -7.73 -5.95
CA ALA A 46 -12.94 -7.75 -6.80
C ALA A 46 -14.11 -6.94 -6.19
N ASN A 47 -14.12 -6.70 -4.88
CA ASN A 47 -15.14 -5.88 -4.23
C ASN A 47 -14.80 -4.38 -4.21
N ARG A 48 -13.69 -3.96 -4.83
CA ARG A 48 -13.28 -2.55 -4.90
C ARG A 48 -14.33 -1.67 -5.58
N GLU A 49 -15.09 -2.20 -6.53
CA GLU A 49 -16.19 -1.50 -7.19
C GLU A 49 -17.38 -1.18 -6.29
N PHE A 50 -17.53 -1.89 -5.17
CA PHE A 50 -18.58 -1.67 -4.18
C PHE A 50 -18.09 -0.91 -2.95
N ALA A 51 -16.83 -0.47 -2.94
CA ALA A 51 -16.28 0.29 -1.83
C ALA A 51 -17.05 1.61 -1.66
N PRO A 52 -17.61 1.90 -0.47
CA PRO A 52 -18.46 3.07 -0.26
C PRO A 52 -17.72 4.39 -0.52
N GLU A 53 -16.39 4.39 -0.42
CA GLU A 53 -15.56 5.57 -0.66
C GLU A 53 -15.37 5.91 -2.15
N ARG A 54 -15.70 5.00 -3.08
CA ARG A 54 -15.51 5.26 -4.52
C ARG A 54 -16.45 6.34 -5.04
N ASP A 55 -17.70 6.28 -4.57
CA ASP A 55 -18.79 7.12 -5.07
C ASP A 55 -19.27 8.13 -4.01
N ALA A 56 -18.67 8.16 -2.82
CA ALA A 56 -19.07 9.06 -1.74
C ALA A 56 -19.05 10.54 -2.19
N ASP A 57 -17.96 10.98 -2.82
CA ASP A 57 -17.81 12.38 -3.24
C ASP A 57 -18.79 12.76 -4.36
N SER A 58 -18.98 11.89 -5.36
CA SER A 58 -19.89 12.15 -6.47
C SER A 58 -21.35 12.17 -6.01
N LEU A 59 -21.69 11.30 -5.05
CA LEU A 59 -23.03 11.21 -4.48
C LEU A 59 -23.34 12.42 -3.59
N VAL A 60 -22.38 12.89 -2.79
CA VAL A 60 -22.48 14.16 -2.05
C VAL A 60 -22.67 15.34 -3.00
N TRP A 61 -21.88 15.42 -4.07
CA TRP A 61 -22.03 16.46 -5.09
C TRP A 61 -23.41 16.44 -5.74
N PHE A 62 -23.91 15.27 -6.11
CA PHE A 62 -25.23 15.12 -6.71
C PHE A 62 -26.35 15.56 -5.76
N LEU A 63 -26.27 15.14 -4.49
CA LEU A 63 -27.26 15.48 -3.46
C LEU A 63 -27.28 16.97 -3.13
N ILE A 64 -26.19 17.70 -3.35
CA ILE A 64 -26.13 19.15 -3.15
C ILE A 64 -26.51 19.92 -4.43
N ALA A 65 -25.95 19.53 -5.57
CA ALA A 65 -26.14 20.27 -6.83
C ALA A 65 -27.58 20.15 -7.36
N LEU A 66 -28.20 18.97 -7.25
CA LEU A 66 -29.56 18.73 -7.74
C LEU A 66 -30.62 19.66 -7.08
N PRO A 67 -30.70 19.79 -5.74
CA PRO A 67 -31.65 20.70 -5.12
C PRO A 67 -31.37 22.17 -5.43
N ILE A 68 -30.08 22.57 -5.52
CA ILE A 68 -29.72 23.93 -5.94
C ILE A 68 -30.25 24.20 -7.36
N PHE A 69 -30.04 23.26 -8.28
CA PHE A 69 -30.55 23.37 -9.65
C PHE A 69 -32.08 23.43 -9.69
N MET A 70 -32.77 22.57 -8.94
CA MET A 70 -34.24 22.59 -8.83
C MET A 70 -34.76 23.96 -8.35
N VAL A 71 -34.13 24.53 -7.31
CA VAL A 71 -34.51 25.85 -6.77
C VAL A 71 -34.25 26.96 -7.79
N ALA A 72 -33.07 26.96 -8.43
CA ALA A 72 -32.73 27.94 -9.46
C ALA A 72 -33.69 27.85 -10.66
N HIS A 73 -34.01 26.63 -11.10
CA HIS A 73 -34.96 26.38 -12.18
C HIS A 73 -36.37 26.87 -11.81
N ALA A 74 -36.85 26.56 -10.61
CA ALA A 74 -38.16 27.04 -10.13
C ALA A 74 -38.22 28.57 -10.07
N LEU A 75 -37.13 29.24 -9.68
CA LEU A 75 -37.02 30.70 -9.74
C LEU A 75 -37.09 31.22 -11.18
N CYS A 76 -36.32 30.63 -12.11
CA CYS A 76 -36.33 30.99 -13.52
C CYS A 76 -37.73 30.86 -14.15
N VAL A 77 -38.43 29.76 -13.87
CA VAL A 77 -39.82 29.56 -14.31
C VAL A 77 -40.74 30.61 -13.70
N LYS A 78 -40.56 30.94 -12.41
CA LYS A 78 -41.42 31.90 -11.72
C LYS A 78 -41.25 33.34 -12.24
N ILE A 79 -40.05 33.72 -12.66
CA ILE A 79 -39.78 35.03 -13.25
C ILE A 79 -40.05 35.08 -14.76
N GLY A 80 -40.53 33.99 -15.37
CA GLY A 80 -40.80 33.90 -16.81
C GLY A 80 -39.55 34.03 -17.69
N ALA A 81 -38.38 33.67 -17.15
CA ALA A 81 -37.14 33.63 -17.92
C ALA A 81 -37.07 32.41 -18.86
N ILE A 82 -38.01 31.48 -18.71
CA ILE A 82 -38.24 30.27 -19.52
C ILE A 82 -39.75 30.15 -19.73
#